data_AF-A0A6B2YLK6-F1
#
_entry.id   AF-A0A6B2YLK6-F1
#
_cell.length_a   1.000
_cell.length_b   1.000
_cell.length_c   1.000
_cell.angle_alpha   90.00
_cell.angle_beta   90.00
_cell.angle_gamma   90.00
#
_symmetry.space_group_name_H-M   'P 1'
#
loop_
_entity.id
_entity.type
_entity.pdbx_description
1 polymer ?
#
loop_
_entity_poly.entity_id
_entity_poly.type
_entity_poly.pdbx_seq_one_letter_code
_entity_poly.pdbx_strand_id
1 'polypeptide(L)'
;VAPGTVWAAAGGALALCVPLSLTCGVLAGTVHLTAVAAAWLYNLRLKATVLSWLPYVAGFGALPAAVALSQPGGPWPRWWTVTAGALLGFAAHLADTLPDIAADRAA
;
A
#
# COMPACT_ATOMS: atom_id res chain seq x y z
N VAL A 1 10.49 -15.76 -15.39
CA VAL A 1 9.96 -14.55 -16.08
C VAL A 1 11.12 -13.58 -16.27
N ALA A 2 11.28 -12.97 -17.44
CA ALA A 2 12.37 -12.01 -17.66
C ALA A 2 12.13 -10.71 -16.85
N PRO A 3 13.18 -10.07 -16.30
CA PRO A 3 13.03 -8.83 -15.54
C PRO A 3 12.28 -7.72 -16.30
N GLY A 4 12.54 -7.59 -17.61
CA GLY A 4 11.86 -6.61 -18.47
C GLY A 4 10.34 -6.85 -18.56
N THR A 5 9.89 -8.11 -18.54
CA THR A 5 8.45 -8.44 -18.53
C THR A 5 7.78 -7.97 -17.23
N VAL A 6 8.44 -8.16 -16.09
CA VAL A 6 7.92 -7.72 -14.79
C VAL A 6 7.83 -6.19 -14.73
N TRP A 7 8.87 -5.48 -15.20
CA TRP A 7 8.85 -4.02 -15.27
C TRP A 7 7.77 -3.47 -16.19
N ALA A 8 7.60 -4.07 -17.38
CA ALA A 8 6.53 -3.66 -18.30
C ALA A 8 5.14 -3.86 -17.68
N ALA A 9 4.92 -5.00 -17.01
CA ALA A 9 3.66 -5.27 -16.31
C ALA A 9 3.43 -4.30 -15.14
N ALA A 10 4.45 -4.02 -14.33
CA ALA A 10 4.36 -3.07 -13.22
C ALA A 10 4.07 -1.63 -13.70
N GLY A 11 4.74 -1.20 -14.78
CA GLY A 11 4.50 0.10 -15.42
C GLY A 11 3.09 0.20 -16.01
N GLY A 12 2.63 -0.83 -16.71
CA GLY A 12 1.27 -0.90 -17.24
C GLY A 12 0.20 -0.88 -16.13
N ALA A 13 0.42 -1.65 -15.05
CA ALA A 13 -0.46 -1.64 -13.89
C ALA A 13 -0.50 -0.26 -13.22
N LEU A 14 0.65 0.41 -13.05
CA LEU A 14 0.70 1.76 -12.49
C LEU A 14 -0.03 2.78 -13.38
N ALA A 15 0.17 2.70 -14.70
CA ALA A 15 -0.50 3.59 -15.65
C ALA A 15 -2.03 3.43 -15.63
N LEU A 16 -2.54 2.20 -15.52
CA LEU A 16 -3.97 1.92 -15.39
C LEU A 16 -4.52 2.26 -14.00
N CYS A 17 -3.71 2.08 -12.96
CA CYS A 17 -4.10 2.34 -11.58
C CYS A 17 -4.57 3.79 -11.38
N VAL A 18 -3.89 4.77 -11.98
CA VAL A 18 -4.23 6.19 -11.84
C VAL A 18 -5.66 6.52 -12.29
N PRO A 19 -6.04 6.34 -13.56
CA PRO A 19 -7.40 6.65 -14.01
C PRO A 19 -8.44 5.79 -13.30
N LEU A 20 -8.19 4.48 -13.10
CA LEU A 20 -9.14 3.60 -12.41
C LEU A 20 -9.40 4.07 -10.97
N SER A 21 -8.38 4.49 -10.23
CA SER A 21 -8.55 5.04 -8.88
C SER A 21 -9.42 6.29 -8.89
N LEU A 22 -9.20 7.19 -9.86
CA LEU A 22 -9.93 8.45 -9.96
C LEU A 22 -11.39 8.26 -10.39
N THR A 23 -11.73 7.17 -11.09
CA THR A 23 -13.14 6.82 -11.38
C THR A 23 -13.97 6.52 -10.13
N CYS A 24 -13.31 6.16 -9.01
CA CYS A 24 -13.97 5.98 -7.71
C CYS A 24 -14.26 7.31 -6.98
N GLY A 25 -13.96 8.45 -7.59
CA GLY A 25 -14.05 9.78 -7.00
C GLY A 25 -12.67 10.32 -6.61
N VAL A 26 -12.50 11.65 -6.68
CA VAL A 26 -11.20 12.31 -6.47
C VAL A 26 -10.59 11.96 -5.11
N LEU A 27 -11.38 12.08 -4.03
CA LEU A 27 -10.89 11.84 -2.68
C LEU A 27 -10.52 10.37 -2.44
N ALA A 28 -11.38 9.43 -2.84
CA ALA A 28 -11.11 7.99 -2.76
C ALA A 28 -9.88 7.61 -3.60
N GLY A 29 -9.79 8.15 -4.82
CA GLY A 29 -8.68 7.95 -5.73
C GLY A 29 -7.36 8.48 -5.16
N THR A 30 -7.33 9.68 -4.57
CA THR A 30 -6.12 10.23 -3.92
C THR A 30 -5.66 9.37 -2.75
N VAL A 31 -6.58 8.88 -1.92
CA VAL A 31 -6.26 7.98 -0.80
C VAL A 31 -5.66 6.67 -1.32
N HIS A 32 -6.27 6.06 -2.33
CA HIS A 32 -5.75 4.85 -2.96
C HIS A 32 -4.37 5.07 -3.60
N LEU A 33 -4.18 6.17 -4.33
CA LEU A 33 -2.89 6.48 -4.96
C LEU A 33 -1.78 6.77 -3.96
N THR A 34 -2.12 7.32 -2.79
CA THR A 34 -1.18 7.47 -1.67
C THR A 34 -0.75 6.11 -1.12
N ALA A 35 -1.68 5.15 -1.01
CA ALA A 35 -1.38 3.77 -0.64
C ALA A 35 -0.44 3.09 -1.65
N VAL A 36 -0.70 3.27 -2.94
CA VAL A 36 0.16 2.74 -4.03
C VAL A 36 1.54 3.39 -4.01
N ALA A 37 1.62 4.71 -3.78
CA ALA A 37 2.89 5.41 -3.65
C ALA A 37 3.70 4.89 -2.44
N ALA A 38 3.05 4.60 -1.32
CA ALA A 38 3.70 3.98 -0.16
C ALA A 38 4.24 2.58 -0.50
N ALA A 39 3.48 1.76 -1.22
CA ALA A 39 3.91 0.43 -1.66
C ALA A 39 5.11 0.48 -2.62
N TRP A 40 5.15 1.45 -3.54
CA TRP A 40 6.33 1.68 -4.38
C TRP A 40 7.53 2.14 -3.56
N LEU A 41 7.33 3.09 -2.64
CA LEU A 41 8.39 3.59 -1.77
C LEU A 41 8.99 2.49 -0.89
N TYR A 42 8.17 1.54 -0.44
CA TYR A 42 8.64 0.32 0.24
C TYR A 42 9.64 -0.44 -0.61
N ASN A 43 9.23 -0.88 -1.79
CA ASN A 43 10.05 -1.73 -2.65
C ASN A 43 11.30 -1.02 -3.17
N LEU A 44 11.20 0.28 -3.50
CA LEU A 44 12.30 1.03 -4.08
C LEU A 44 13.32 1.50 -3.06
N ARG A 45 12.94 1.70 -1.79
CA ARG A 45 13.81 2.36 -0.80
C ARG A 45 13.68 1.84 0.62
N LEU A 46 12.46 1.67 1.14
CA LEU A 46 12.27 1.51 2.58
C LEU A 46 12.39 0.07 3.08
N LYS A 47 12.23 -0.94 2.21
CA LYS A 47 12.23 -2.37 2.63
C LYS A 47 13.47 -2.73 3.46
N ALA A 48 14.66 -2.26 3.05
CA ALA A 48 15.92 -2.55 3.73
C ALA A 48 16.25 -1.55 4.88
N THR A 49 15.25 -0.88 5.45
CA THR A 49 15.44 0.13 6.49
C THR A 49 14.54 -0.13 7.69
N VAL A 50 14.85 0.48 8.84
CA VAL A 50 13.99 0.43 10.04
C VAL A 50 12.61 1.06 9.86
N LEU A 51 12.37 1.76 8.74
CA LEU A 51 11.11 2.39 8.39
C LEU A 51 10.22 1.52 7.47
N SER A 52 10.64 0.28 7.19
CA SER A 52 9.96 -0.67 6.30
C SER A 52 8.51 -1.00 6.71
N TRP A 53 8.17 -0.85 7.99
CA TRP A 53 6.82 -1.06 8.50
C TRP A 53 5.83 0.07 8.18
N LEU A 54 6.32 1.31 7.99
CA LEU A 54 5.48 2.49 7.78
C LEU A 54 4.61 2.37 6.51
N PRO A 55 5.15 1.94 5.35
CA PRO A 55 4.35 1.70 4.16
C PRO A 55 3.20 0.70 4.35
N TYR A 56 3.41 -0.35 5.14
CA TYR A 56 2.36 -1.34 5.41
C TYR A 56 1.24 -0.73 6.25
N VAL A 57 1.59 0.00 7.31
CA VAL A 57 0.60 0.73 8.13
C VAL A 57 -0.20 1.72 7.31
N ALA A 58 0.48 2.52 6.49
CA ALA A 58 -0.17 3.51 5.64
C ALA A 58 -1.06 2.86 4.56
N GLY A 59 -0.54 1.84 3.88
CA GLY A 59 -1.25 1.14 2.81
C GLY A 59 -2.51 0.44 3.30
N PHE A 60 -2.38 -0.41 4.32
CA PHE A 60 -3.53 -1.16 4.84
C PHE A 60 -4.55 -0.27 5.57
N GLY A 61 -4.10 0.81 6.23
CA GLY A 61 -5.01 1.80 6.82
C GLY A 61 -5.80 2.59 5.77
N ALA A 62 -5.20 2.85 4.61
CA ALA A 62 -5.85 3.58 3.52
C ALA A 62 -6.93 2.78 2.78
N LEU A 63 -6.87 1.43 2.80
CA LEU A 63 -7.85 0.57 2.13
C LEU A 63 -9.31 0.82 2.58
N PRO A 64 -9.67 0.72 3.88
CA PRO A 64 -11.04 1.00 4.31
C PRO A 64 -11.43 2.47 4.11
N ALA A 65 -10.47 3.40 4.13
CA ALA A 65 -10.72 4.79 3.80
C ALA A 65 -11.12 4.98 2.34
N ALA A 66 -10.37 4.40 1.39
CA ALA A 66 -10.69 4.45 -0.03
C ALA A 66 -12.07 3.85 -0.32
N VAL A 67 -12.41 2.72 0.31
CA VAL A 67 -13.72 2.06 0.15
C VAL A 67 -14.87 2.91 0.69
N ALA A 68 -14.71 3.53 1.86
CA ALA A 68 -15.76 4.39 2.42
C ALA A 68 -16.01 5.61 1.54
N LEU A 69 -14.94 6.25 1.08
CA LEU A 69 -14.98 7.46 0.26
C LEU A 69 -15.51 7.21 -1.16
N SER A 70 -15.46 5.98 -1.66
CA SER A 70 -16.02 5.61 -2.97
C SER A 70 -17.51 5.33 -2.94
N GLN A 71 -18.15 5.30 -1.76
CA GLN A 71 -19.60 5.09 -1.66
C GLN A 71 -20.37 6.35 -2.09
N PRO A 72 -21.64 6.20 -2.52
CA PRO A 72 -22.52 7.34 -2.72
C PRO A 72 -22.54 8.28 -1.50
N GLY A 73 -22.32 9.57 -1.74
CA GLY A 73 -22.23 10.58 -0.67
C GLY A 73 -20.86 10.68 0.03
N GLY A 74 -19.89 9.83 -0.32
CA GLY A 74 -18.50 9.92 0.16
C GLY A 74 -18.35 10.02 1.68
N PRO A 75 -18.99 9.14 2.48
CA PRO A 75 -18.89 9.20 3.92
C PRO A 75 -17.44 9.03 4.39
N TRP A 76 -17.07 9.78 5.43
CA TRP A 76 -15.77 9.57 6.09
C TRP A 76 -15.69 8.16 6.68
N PRO A 77 -14.53 7.49 6.58
CA PRO A 77 -14.35 6.18 7.18
C PRO A 77 -14.48 6.28 8.70
N ARG A 78 -15.01 5.21 9.30
CA ARG A 78 -14.99 5.09 10.76
C ARG A 78 -13.53 4.98 11.19
N TRP A 79 -13.10 5.82 12.14
CA TRP A 79 -11.70 5.86 12.57
C TRP A 79 -11.15 4.48 12.96
N TRP A 80 -11.98 3.63 13.58
CA TRP A 80 -11.58 2.30 14.01
C TRP A 80 -11.30 1.34 12.85
N THR A 81 -11.93 1.50 11.67
CA THR A 81 -11.63 0.64 10.51
C THR A 81 -10.25 0.98 9.94
N VAL A 82 -9.92 2.27 9.89
CA VAL A 82 -8.58 2.76 9.50
C VAL A 82 -7.53 2.25 10.48
N THR A 83 -7.77 2.38 11.78
CA THR A 83 -6.86 1.87 12.82
C THR A 83 -6.71 0.34 12.74
N ALA A 84 -7.79 -0.40 12.54
CA ALA A 84 -7.74 -1.86 12.38
C ALA A 84 -6.92 -2.26 11.14
N GLY A 85 -7.14 -1.60 10.00
CA GLY A 85 -6.34 -1.80 8.79
C GLY A 85 -4.85 -1.52 9.02
N ALA A 86 -4.53 -0.39 9.66
CA ALA A 86 -3.17 -0.03 10.03
C ALA A 86 -2.49 -1.11 10.90
N LEU A 87 -3.17 -1.61 11.93
CA LEU A 87 -2.66 -2.67 12.80
C LEU A 87 -2.47 -4.00 12.06
N LEU A 88 -3.39 -4.34 11.15
CA LEU A 88 -3.24 -5.51 10.28
C LEU A 88 -2.03 -5.38 9.35
N GLY A 89 -1.81 -4.20 8.76
CA GLY A 89 -0.63 -3.93 7.95
C GLY A 89 0.66 -4.08 8.78
N PHE A 90 0.68 -3.53 9.99
CA PHE A 90 1.81 -3.71 10.89
C PHE A 90 2.08 -5.18 11.21
N ALA A 91 1.05 -5.95 11.57
CA ALA A 91 1.19 -7.38 11.85
C ALA A 91 1.65 -8.17 10.61
N ALA A 92 1.12 -7.83 9.43
CA ALA A 92 1.54 -8.43 8.16
C ALA A 92 3.01 -8.15 7.86
N HIS A 93 3.49 -6.94 8.12
CA HIS A 93 4.90 -6.60 7.96
C HIS A 93 5.81 -7.41 8.90
N LEU A 94 5.41 -7.59 10.16
CA LEU A 94 6.16 -8.43 11.10
C LEU A 94 6.22 -9.87 10.59
N ALA A 95 5.10 -10.42 10.12
CA ALA A 95 5.07 -11.77 9.56
C ALA A 95 5.94 -11.91 8.29
N ASP A 96 5.93 -10.89 7.41
CA ASP A 96 6.72 -10.85 6.17
C ASP A 96 8.23 -10.82 6.43
N THR A 97 8.66 -10.17 7.51
CA THR A 97 10.08 -9.99 7.85
C THR A 97 10.66 -11.12 8.71
N LEU A 98 9.84 -11.94 9.37
CA LEU A 98 10.32 -13.05 10.21
C LEU A 98 11.28 -14.02 9.48
N PRO A 99 10.98 -14.48 8.24
CA PRO A 99 11.88 -15.38 7.51
C PRO A 99 13.20 -14.70 7.10
N ASP A 100 13.18 -13.37 6.94
CA ASP A 100 14.30 -12.59 6.41
C ASP A 100 15.38 -12.30 7.48
N ILE A 101 15.09 -12.51 8.77
CA ILE A 101 15.98 -12.18 9.91
C ILE A 101 17.41 -12.72 9.75
N ALA A 102 17.56 -13.97 9.31
CA ALA A 102 18.88 -14.58 9.18
C ALA A 102 19.70 -13.95 8.04
N ALA A 103 19.04 -13.64 6.92
CA ALA A 103 19.67 -12.98 5.78
C ALA A 103 20.02 -11.52 6.10
N ASP A 104 19.11 -10.80 6.76
CA ASP A 104 19.31 -9.40 7.15
C ASP A 104 20.47 -9.22 8.14
N ARG A 105 20.71 -10.20 9.02
CA ARG A 105 21.88 -10.19 9.94
C ARG A 105 23.21 -10.48 9.24
N ALA A 106 23.17 -11.10 8.06
CA ALA A 106 24.37 -11.49 7.31
C ALA A 106 24.81 -10.47 6.26
N ALA A 107 23.96 -9.48 5.96
CA ALA A 107 24.20 -8.39 5.01
C ALA A 107 24.96 -7.22 5.65
#